data_AF-A0A9E0M847-F1
#
_entry.id   AF-A0A9E0M847-F1
#
_cell.length_a   1.000
_cell.length_b   1.000
_cell.length_c   1.000
_cell.angle_alpha   90.00
_cell.angle_beta   90.00
_cell.angle_gamma   90.00
#
_symmetry.space_group_name_H-M   'P 1'
#
loop_
_entity.id
_entity.type
_entity.pdbx_description
1 polymer ?
#
loop_
_entity_poly.entity_id
_entity_poly.type
_entity_poly.pdbx_seq_one_letter_code
_entity_poly.pdbx_strand_id
1 'polypeptide(L)' 'DSPVAGRANVLIVPDLDAGNMLAKSLTFLAGADAAGIVLGARVPIILTSRADSEIARMASCAVAVLVALARRTAAPKAVA' A
#
# COMPACT_ATOMS: atom_id res chain seq x y z
N ASP A 1 -22.30 0.04 18.31
CA ASP A 1 -21.98 0.78 17.07
C ASP A 1 -20.54 1.22 17.05
N SER A 2 -19.90 1.13 15.87
CA SER A 2 -18.51 1.58 15.66
C SER A 2 -18.50 2.78 14.70
N PRO A 3 -17.70 3.83 14.97
CA PRO A 3 -17.68 5.05 14.15
C PRO A 3 -17.20 4.84 12.70
N VAL A 4 -16.58 3.70 12.40
CA VAL A 4 -16.05 3.38 11.06
C VAL A 4 -16.78 2.22 10.36
N ALA A 5 -17.87 1.73 10.95
CA ALA A 5 -18.64 0.61 10.38
C ALA A 5 -19.09 0.91 8.94
N GLY A 6 -18.70 0.05 7.99
CA GLY A 6 -19.01 0.20 6.56
C GLY A 6 -18.26 1.33 5.83
N ARG A 7 -17.36 2.06 6.51
CA ARG A 7 -16.67 3.25 5.97
C ARG A 7 -15.18 3.28 6.26
N ALA A 8 -14.56 2.14 6.55
CA ALA A 8 -13.14 2.06 6.87
C ALA A 8 -12.26 2.37 5.64
N ASN A 9 -11.25 3.23 5.83
CA ASN A 9 -10.23 3.50 4.81
C ASN A 9 -9.00 2.56 4.92
N VAL A 10 -8.77 2.01 6.11
CA VAL A 10 -7.65 1.11 6.40
C VAL A 10 -8.19 -0.14 7.07
N LEU A 11 -7.83 -1.30 6.55
CA LEU A 11 -8.16 -2.60 7.12
C LEU A 11 -6.90 -3.21 7.71
N ILE A 12 -6.91 -3.45 9.02
CA ILE A 12 -5.86 -4.20 9.71
C ILE A 12 -6.29 -5.65 9.75
N VAL A 13 -5.50 -6.52 9.14
CA VAL A 13 -5.77 -7.95 9.06
C VAL A 13 -5.18 -8.67 10.28
N PRO A 14 -5.75 -9.80 10.72
CA PRO A 14 -5.27 -10.51 11.91
C PRO A 14 -3.90 -11.15 11.72
N ASP A 15 -3.57 -11.56 10.49
CA ASP A 15 -2.32 -12.22 10.13
C ASP A 15 -2.02 -12.08 8.62
N LEU A 16 -0.88 -12.62 8.20
CA LEU A 16 -0.41 -12.57 6.82
C LEU A 16 -1.30 -13.36 5.86
N ASP A 17 -1.81 -14.52 6.29
CA ASP A 17 -2.62 -15.39 5.45
C ASP A 17 -3.96 -14.73 5.13
N ALA A 18 -4.63 -14.18 6.15
CA ALA A 18 -5.84 -13.39 6.01
C ALA A 18 -5.62 -12.16 5.12
N GLY A 19 -4.48 -11.47 5.25
CA GLY A 19 -4.14 -10.33 4.39
C GLY A 19 -3.94 -10.70 2.93
N ASN A 20 -3.21 -11.78 2.68
CA ASN A 20 -2.97 -12.30 1.34
C ASN A 20 -4.27 -12.81 0.69
N MET A 21 -5.14 -13.47 1.46
CA MET A 21 -6.47 -13.87 1.01
C MET A 21 -7.31 -12.65 0.62
N LEU A 22 -7.39 -11.64 1.51
CA LEU A 22 -8.16 -10.42 1.27
C LEU A 22 -7.68 -9.69 0.00
N ALA A 23 -6.38 -9.45 -0.12
CA ALA A 23 -5.80 -8.78 -1.27
C ALA A 23 -6.10 -9.53 -2.58
N LYS A 24 -5.94 -10.86 -2.60
CA LYS A 24 -6.24 -11.69 -3.78
C LYS A 24 -7.74 -11.71 -4.10
N SER A 25 -8.61 -11.83 -3.10
CA SER A 25 -10.05 -11.77 -3.34
C SER A 25 -10.46 -10.45 -3.99
N LEU A 26 -9.89 -9.33 -3.55
CA LEU A 26 -10.15 -8.02 -4.15
C LEU A 26 -9.65 -7.96 -5.61
N THR A 27 -8.42 -8.39 -5.88
CA THR A 27 -7.85 -8.30 -7.24
C THR A 27 -8.46 -9.30 -8.21
N PHE A 28 -8.66 -10.55 -7.81
CA PHE A 28 -9.10 -11.62 -8.72
C PHE A 28 -10.61 -11.79 -8.80
N LEU A 29 -11.36 -11.49 -7.73
CA LEU A 29 -12.81 -11.69 -7.69
C LEU A 29 -13.59 -10.38 -7.80
N ALA A 30 -13.11 -9.31 -7.15
CA ALA A 30 -13.76 -8.00 -7.18
C ALA A 30 -13.23 -7.07 -8.30
N GLY A 31 -12.19 -7.49 -9.04
CA GLY A 31 -11.60 -6.73 -10.13
C GLY A 31 -10.90 -5.44 -9.70
N ALA A 32 -10.46 -5.36 -8.44
CA ALA A 32 -9.78 -4.18 -7.92
C ALA A 32 -8.32 -4.10 -8.41
N ASP A 33 -7.89 -2.90 -8.82
CA ASP A 33 -6.48 -2.61 -9.03
C ASP A 33 -5.71 -2.62 -7.71
N ALA A 34 -4.45 -3.08 -7.77
CA ALA A 34 -3.58 -3.20 -6.60
C ALA A 34 -2.38 -2.24 -6.69
N ALA A 35 -1.93 -1.77 -5.54
CA ALA A 35 -0.63 -1.09 -5.39
C ALA A 35 -0.05 -1.43 -4.01
N GLY A 36 1.24 -1.73 -3.95
CA GLY A 36 1.88 -2.22 -2.73
C GLY A 36 3.30 -1.69 -2.53
N ILE A 37 3.58 -1.22 -1.33
CA ILE A 37 4.94 -0.89 -0.87
C ILE A 37 5.16 -1.43 0.55
N VAL A 38 6.43 -1.61 0.92
CA VAL A 38 6.85 -1.89 2.29
C VAL A 38 7.08 -0.57 3.02
N LEU A 39 6.48 -0.43 4.20
CA LEU A 39 6.68 0.69 5.11
C LEU A 39 7.66 0.32 6.24
N GLY A 40 8.19 1.33 6.95
CA GLY A 40 9.13 1.15 8.06
C GLY A 40 10.62 1.18 7.67
N ALA A 41 10.96 0.86 6.42
CA ALA A 41 12.33 1.02 5.91
C ALA A 41 12.70 2.51 5.66
N ARG A 42 14.01 2.80 5.58
CA ARG A 42 14.51 4.17 5.29
C ARG A 42 14.05 4.70 3.94
N VAL A 43 13.91 3.82 2.96
CA VAL A 43 13.44 4.13 1.61
C VAL A 43 12.22 3.26 1.27
N PRO A 44 11.29 3.70 0.41
CA PRO A 44 10.20 2.85 -0.06
C PRO A 44 10.74 1.64 -0.84
N ILE A 45 10.17 0.47 -0.60
CA ILE A 45 10.53 -0.78 -1.28
C ILE A 45 9.25 -1.36 -1.90
N ILE A 46 9.30 -1.73 -3.17
CA ILE A 46 8.20 -2.41 -3.87
C ILE A 46 8.52 -3.90 -3.89
N LEU A 47 7.59 -4.73 -3.43
CA LEU A 47 7.68 -6.18 -3.54
C LEU A 47 6.65 -6.62 -4.58
N THR A 48 7.13 -7.06 -5.74
CA THR A 48 6.26 -7.53 -6.82
C THR A 48 5.87 -8.98 -6.61
N SER A 49 4.66 -9.32 -7.04
CA SER A 49 4.18 -10.68 -7.22
C SER A 49 4.29 -11.09 -8.69
N ARG A 50 4.47 -12.40 -8.93
CA ARG A 50 4.40 -12.96 -10.28
C ARG A 50 3.06 -12.66 -10.97
N ALA A 51 1.99 -12.55 -10.19
CA ALA A 51 0.65 -12.33 -10.70
C ALA A 51 0.29 -10.85 -10.88
N ASP A 52 1.21 -9.91 -10.59
CA ASP A 52 0.94 -8.49 -10.72
C ASP A 52 0.80 -8.08 -12.19
N SER A 53 -0.23 -7.29 -12.47
CA SER A 53 -0.41 -6.64 -13.76
C SER A 53 0.63 -5.54 -13.98
N GLU A 54 0.76 -5.06 -15.21
CA GLU A 54 1.56 -3.87 -15.51
C GLU A 54 1.06 -2.64 -14.75
N ILE A 55 -0.27 -2.45 -14.70
CA ILE A 55 -0.92 -1.37 -13.96
C ILE A 55 -0.57 -1.45 -12.47
N ALA A 56 -0.63 -2.64 -11.86
CA ALA A 56 -0.32 -2.80 -10.44
C ALA A 56 1.12 -2.44 -10.10
N ARG A 57 2.07 -2.81 -10.97
CA ARG A 57 3.49 -2.42 -10.82
C ARG A 57 3.67 -0.91 -10.97
N MET A 58 3.03 -0.30 -11.97
CA MET A 58 3.11 1.14 -12.20
C MET A 58 2.48 1.95 -11.05
N ALA A 59 1.32 1.53 -10.57
CA ALA A 59 0.65 2.14 -9.42
C ALA A 59 1.50 2.03 -8.15
N SER A 60 2.15 0.89 -7.93
CA SER A 60 3.10 0.71 -6.83
C SER A 60 4.28 1.68 -6.92
N CYS A 61 4.83 1.92 -8.12
CA CYS A 61 5.86 2.95 -8.35
C CYS A 61 5.34 4.35 -8.01
N ALA A 62 4.12 4.70 -8.44
CA ALA A 62 3.52 6.00 -8.13
C ALA A 62 3.35 6.20 -6.61
N VAL A 63 2.85 5.18 -5.90
CA VAL A 63 2.73 5.20 -4.43
C VAL A 63 4.10 5.37 -3.77
N ALA A 64 5.13 4.65 -4.24
CA ALA A 64 6.48 4.77 -3.72
C ALA A 64 7.03 6.20 -3.85
N VAL A 65 6.83 6.83 -5.01
CA VAL A 65 7.24 8.23 -5.25
C VAL A 65 6.48 9.19 -4.32
N LEU A 66 5.16 9.04 -4.20
CA LEU A 66 4.35 9.89 -3.33
C LEU A 66 4.79 9.78 -1.86
N VAL A 67 5.08 8.57 -1.38
CA VAL A 67 5.57 8.35 -0.01
C VAL A 67 6.97 8.94 0.19
N ALA A 68 7.88 8.80 -0.79
CA ALA A 68 9.19 9.44 -0.73
C ALA A 68 9.08 10.97 -0.67
N LEU A 69 8.20 11.57 -1.49
CA LEU A 69 7.95 13.00 -1.50
C LEU A 69 7.38 13.48 -0.16
N ALA A 70 6.35 12.81 0.35
CA ALA A 70 5.72 13.15 1.62
C ALA A 70 6.70 13.08 2.81
N ARG A 71 7.61 12.09 2.81
CA ARG A 71 8.66 12.00 3.84
C ARG A 71 9.68 13.13 3.74
N ARG A 72 10.04 13.56 2.52
CA ARG A 72 10.96 14.69 2.31
C ARG A 72 10.37 16.02 2.75
N THR A 73 9.07 16.23 2.55
CA THR A 73 8.40 17.48 2.96
C THR A 73 8.10 17.51 4.46
N ALA A 74 7.83 16.37 5.06
CA ALA A 74 7.60 16.25 6.50
C ALA A 74 8.89 16.25 7.34
N ALA A 75 10.04 15.90 6.75
CA ALA A 75 11.32 15.98 7.44
C ALA A 75 11.64 17.45 7.77
N PRO A 76 12.03 17.77 9.02
CA PRO A 76 12.46 19.12 9.35
C PRO A 76 13.62 19.52 8.43
N LYS A 77 13.52 20.71 7.82
CA LYS A 77 14.65 21.28 7.06
C LYS A 77 15.85 21.29 7.99
N ALA A 78 16.91 20.57 7.64
CA ALA A 78 18.16 20.65 8.38
C ALA A 78 18.55 22.14 8.45
N VAL A 79 18.62 22.66 9.68
CA VAL A 79 19.14 24.01 9.92
C VAL A 79 20.62 23.95 9.57
N ALA A 80 20.99 24.63 8.50
CA ALA A 80 22.38 24.89 8.14
C ALA A 80 22.96 25.99 9.03
#